data_AF-A0A7U9R1C5-F1
#
_entry.id   AF-A0A7U9R1C5-F1
#
_cell.length_a   1.000
_cell.length_b   1.000
_cell.length_c   1.000
_cell.angle_alpha   90.00
_cell.angle_beta   90.00
_cell.angle_gamma   90.00
#
_symmetry.space_group_name_H-M   'P 1'
#
loop_
_entity.id
_entity.type
_entity.pdbx_description
1 polymer ?
#
loop_
_entity_poly.entity_id
_entity_poly.type
_entity_poly.pdbx_seq_one_letter_code
_entity_poly.pdbx_strand_id
1 'polypeptide(L)'
;MDYVAAQQFSLYDLDEKNRPIGIETDIMLGVSESFQIFGFNDCWMDHKFASRLTKGQLDMLKAGEGCVVRNPIPMEIDGVAFGTTHVEEGSEITVSGKKLPVLLSMSGYDGYFSVGNSGFINGVQVLVSDRIYSGLTGMDTYAELRPELKEGADRIAFDQALEALGRRIPGTVTVSYEQTDRQFEESEAQIRLLAWGLILFIGLIGILNIINTVYTNIHTRITEIGIQRAMGMSVGSLFRVFLWEGFYYGRNAAVIGSIAGYLGTVFVEAGATDTIRLTAVPVVPIACASLLSIGACILATCIPLKKISRMSIVESIEAVE
;
A
#
# COMPACT_ATOMS: atom_id res chain seq x y z
N MET A 1 29.85 2.23 1.55
CA MET A 1 28.93 1.08 1.44
C MET A 1 29.27 0.18 2.60
N ASP A 2 28.39 0.05 3.60
CA ASP A 2 28.69 -0.83 4.75
C ASP A 2 28.14 -2.23 4.54
N TYR A 3 27.11 -2.38 3.70
CA TYR A 3 26.51 -3.67 3.37
C TYR A 3 26.05 -3.66 1.90
N VAL A 4 26.42 -4.70 1.16
CA VAL A 4 25.92 -4.96 -0.20
C VAL A 4 25.26 -6.32 -0.13
N ALA A 5 23.93 -6.36 -0.15
CA ALA A 5 23.23 -7.62 -0.20
C ALA A 5 23.45 -8.23 -1.60
N ALA A 6 23.86 -9.49 -1.66
CA ALA A 6 24.23 -10.15 -2.90
C ALA A 6 23.56 -11.52 -2.99
N GLN A 7 23.06 -11.85 -4.18
CA GLN A 7 22.45 -13.16 -4.45
C GLN A 7 23.00 -13.79 -5.73
N GLN A 8 23.14 -15.10 -5.69
CA GLN A 8 23.46 -15.99 -6.81
C GLN A 8 22.22 -16.81 -7.14
N PHE A 9 22.09 -17.24 -8.39
CA PHE A 9 20.90 -17.95 -8.85
C PHE A 9 21.24 -18.94 -9.96
N SER A 10 20.78 -20.18 -9.78
CA SER A 10 20.78 -21.22 -10.81
C SER A 10 19.37 -21.78 -10.96
N LEU A 11 18.95 -21.92 -12.21
CA LEU A 11 17.71 -22.59 -12.59
C LEU A 11 18.08 -23.86 -13.36
N TYR A 12 17.46 -24.98 -12.97
CA TYR A 12 17.67 -26.28 -13.59
C TYR A 12 16.37 -26.76 -14.23
N ASP A 13 16.44 -27.07 -15.52
CA ASP A 13 15.37 -27.74 -16.24
C ASP A 13 15.21 -29.19 -15.74
N LEU A 14 14.03 -29.76 -15.94
CA LEU A 14 13.73 -31.13 -15.55
C LEU A 14 13.77 -32.09 -16.75
N ASP A 15 14.19 -33.33 -16.51
CA ASP A 15 14.09 -34.43 -17.47
C ASP A 15 12.66 -35.01 -17.55
N GLU A 16 12.44 -35.99 -18.42
CA GLU A 16 11.14 -36.67 -18.59
C GLU A 16 10.64 -37.38 -17.32
N LYS A 17 11.49 -37.56 -16.30
CA LYS A 17 11.16 -38.16 -15.00
C LYS A 17 11.05 -37.11 -13.90
N ASN A 18 10.95 -35.82 -14.26
CA ASN A 18 10.93 -34.68 -13.36
C ASN A 18 12.15 -34.57 -12.45
N ARG A 19 13.33 -34.97 -12.93
CA ARG A 19 14.59 -34.81 -12.20
C ARG A 19 15.39 -33.65 -12.77
N PRO A 20 16.03 -32.82 -11.92
CA PRO A 20 16.88 -31.73 -12.39
C PRO A 20 18.02 -32.22 -13.28
N ILE A 21 18.21 -31.59 -14.43
CA ILE A 21 19.27 -31.90 -15.38
C ILE A 21 20.55 -31.18 -14.93
N GLY A 22 21.67 -31.91 -14.87
CA GLY A 22 22.97 -31.33 -14.54
C GLY A 22 23.24 -31.09 -13.06
N ILE A 23 22.33 -31.51 -12.17
CA ILE A 23 22.54 -31.49 -10.73
C ILE A 23 21.94 -32.73 -10.06
N GLU A 24 22.68 -33.33 -9.12
CA GLU A 24 22.22 -34.49 -8.37
C GLU A 24 21.41 -34.03 -7.15
N THR A 25 20.19 -34.54 -6.98
CA THR A 25 19.37 -34.27 -5.81
C THR A 25 18.44 -35.45 -5.52
N ASP A 26 18.07 -35.63 -4.24
CA ASP A 26 17.08 -36.60 -3.80
C ASP A 26 15.63 -36.04 -3.83
N ILE A 27 15.47 -34.76 -4.20
CA ILE A 27 14.16 -34.13 -4.37
C ILE A 27 13.56 -34.57 -5.70
N MET A 28 12.40 -35.24 -5.64
CA MET A 28 11.61 -35.58 -6.80
C MET A 28 10.56 -34.51 -7.05
N LEU A 29 10.65 -33.81 -8.19
CA LEU A 29 9.76 -32.70 -8.49
C LEU A 29 8.45 -33.16 -9.15
N GLY A 30 7.42 -32.32 -8.98
CA GLY A 30 6.13 -32.45 -9.66
C GLY A 30 6.21 -32.02 -11.12
N VAL A 31 5.15 -32.32 -11.87
CA VAL A 31 5.05 -31.95 -13.28
C VAL A 31 5.05 -30.42 -13.42
N SER A 32 5.81 -29.91 -14.40
CA SER A 32 5.94 -28.48 -14.72
C SER A 32 6.46 -27.61 -13.56
N GLU A 33 7.10 -28.21 -12.57
CA GLU A 33 7.87 -27.49 -11.57
C GLU A 33 9.28 -27.20 -12.08
N SER A 34 10.01 -26.38 -11.33
CA SER A 34 11.42 -26.10 -11.57
C SER A 34 12.25 -26.35 -10.32
N PHE A 35 13.53 -26.63 -10.51
CA PHE A 35 14.48 -26.71 -9.41
C PHE A 35 15.42 -25.52 -9.45
N GLN A 36 15.49 -24.78 -8.35
CA GLN A 36 16.22 -23.53 -8.25
C GLN A 36 17.14 -23.56 -7.04
N ILE A 37 18.36 -23.02 -7.21
CA ILE A 37 19.28 -22.81 -6.10
C ILE A 37 19.60 -21.33 -6.02
N PHE A 38 19.46 -20.77 -4.82
CA PHE A 38 19.86 -19.41 -4.50
C PHE A 38 21.01 -19.42 -3.49
N GLY A 39 22.06 -18.66 -3.78
CA GLY A 39 23.16 -18.41 -2.85
C GLY A 39 23.07 -17.00 -2.30
N PHE A 40 23.04 -16.84 -0.98
CA PHE A 40 22.93 -15.52 -0.34
C PHE A 40 24.13 -15.23 0.55
N ASN A 41 24.56 -13.97 0.54
CA ASN A 41 25.54 -13.51 1.52
C ASN A 41 24.90 -13.20 2.88
N ASP A 42 25.74 -13.06 3.92
CA ASP A 42 25.30 -12.83 5.30
C ASP A 42 24.32 -11.67 5.43
N CYS A 43 24.57 -10.54 4.73
CA CYS A 43 23.70 -9.36 4.76
C CYS A 43 22.29 -9.67 4.27
N TRP A 44 22.15 -10.40 3.16
CA TRP A 44 20.84 -10.77 2.63
C TRP A 44 20.13 -11.74 3.55
N MET A 45 20.86 -12.70 4.13
CA MET A 45 20.32 -13.67 5.07
C MET A 45 19.81 -13.01 6.35
N ASP A 46 20.54 -12.05 6.90
CA ASP A 46 20.10 -11.27 8.05
C ASP A 46 18.79 -10.56 7.76
N HIS A 47 18.72 -9.86 6.63
CA HIS A 47 17.52 -9.13 6.25
C HIS A 47 16.30 -10.05 6.04
N LYS A 48 16.47 -11.22 5.40
CA LYS A 48 15.34 -12.09 5.04
C LYS A 48 14.94 -13.09 6.12
N PHE A 49 15.87 -13.57 6.94
CA PHE A 49 15.65 -14.72 7.82
C PHE A 49 15.81 -14.42 9.31
N ALA A 50 16.34 -13.26 9.72
CA ALA A 50 16.53 -12.98 11.16
C ALA A 50 15.24 -12.99 11.98
N SER A 51 14.09 -12.68 11.37
CA SER A 51 12.78 -12.76 12.04
C SER A 51 12.09 -14.11 11.90
N ARG A 52 12.63 -15.02 11.07
CA ARG A 52 12.02 -16.32 10.72
C ARG A 52 12.77 -17.51 11.31
N LEU A 53 14.07 -17.38 11.53
CA LEU A 53 14.95 -18.39 12.09
C LEU A 53 15.37 -18.02 13.51
N THR A 54 15.61 -19.03 14.35
CA THR A 54 16.35 -18.81 15.59
C THR A 54 17.79 -18.40 15.27
N LYS A 55 18.47 -17.73 16.22
CA LYS A 55 19.88 -17.34 16.05
C LYS A 55 20.77 -18.52 15.67
N GLY A 56 20.59 -19.67 16.32
CA GLY A 56 21.37 -20.89 16.01
C GLY A 56 21.12 -21.41 14.58
N GLN A 57 19.86 -21.44 14.13
CA GLN A 57 19.55 -21.83 12.75
C GLN A 57 20.11 -20.83 11.74
N LEU A 58 20.04 -19.52 12.01
CA LEU A 58 20.61 -18.51 11.12
C LEU A 58 22.14 -18.65 11.02
N ASP A 59 22.81 -18.90 12.13
CA ASP A 59 24.26 -19.13 12.16
C ASP A 59 24.63 -20.40 11.36
N MET A 60 23.85 -21.49 11.49
CA MET A 60 24.01 -22.70 10.68
C MET A 60 23.80 -22.46 9.19
N LEU A 61 22.77 -21.68 8.81
CA LEU A 61 22.50 -21.32 7.42
C LEU A 61 23.68 -20.54 6.81
N LYS A 62 24.20 -19.53 7.53
CA LYS A 62 25.37 -18.73 7.12
C LYS A 62 26.66 -19.54 7.06
N ALA A 63 26.81 -20.54 7.93
CA ALA A 63 27.93 -21.46 7.88
C ALA A 63 27.86 -22.45 6.69
N GLY A 64 26.72 -22.52 6.01
CA GLY A 64 26.49 -23.49 4.93
C GLY A 64 26.31 -24.93 5.46
N GLU A 65 25.80 -25.04 6.69
CA GLU A 65 25.50 -26.30 7.39
C GLU A 65 24.01 -26.67 7.31
N GLY A 66 23.19 -25.86 6.65
CA GLY A 66 21.78 -26.14 6.37
C GLY A 66 21.26 -25.27 5.23
N CYS A 67 19.99 -25.48 4.89
CA CYS A 67 19.30 -24.71 3.85
C CYS A 67 17.90 -24.29 4.29
N VAL A 68 17.37 -23.28 3.62
CA VAL A 68 15.93 -22.99 3.64
C VAL A 68 15.34 -23.51 2.34
N VAL A 69 14.17 -24.15 2.41
CA VAL A 69 13.48 -24.62 1.22
C VAL A 69 12.18 -23.85 1.07
N ARG A 70 11.90 -23.41 -0.16
CA ARG A 70 10.61 -22.86 -0.54
C ARG A 70 9.93 -23.85 -1.48
N ASN A 71 8.83 -24.43 -1.03
CA ASN A 71 8.01 -25.37 -1.79
C ASN A 71 7.18 -24.64 -2.85
N PRO A 72 6.87 -25.28 -3.99
CA PRO A 72 6.04 -24.71 -5.04
C PRO A 72 4.67 -24.23 -4.55
N ILE A 73 4.05 -23.30 -5.29
CA ILE A 73 2.65 -22.93 -5.07
C ILE A 73 1.78 -24.05 -5.65
N PRO A 74 0.93 -24.69 -4.84
CA PRO A 74 -0.02 -25.67 -5.35
C PRO A 74 -1.08 -24.98 -6.20
N MET A 75 -1.33 -25.51 -7.39
CA MET A 75 -2.38 -25.02 -8.29
C MET A 75 -3.06 -26.18 -9.00
N GLU A 76 -4.34 -26.02 -9.32
CA GLU A 76 -5.11 -27.00 -10.07
C GLU A 76 -5.72 -26.33 -11.29
N ILE A 77 -5.39 -26.83 -12.48
CA ILE A 77 -5.90 -26.32 -13.76
C ILE A 77 -6.45 -27.52 -14.53
N ASP A 78 -7.72 -27.45 -14.93
CA ASP A 78 -8.40 -28.51 -15.68
C ASP A 78 -8.29 -29.92 -15.04
N GLY A 79 -8.29 -29.98 -13.70
CA GLY A 79 -8.19 -31.23 -12.94
C GLY A 79 -6.76 -31.81 -12.82
N VAL A 80 -5.75 -31.07 -13.28
CA VAL A 80 -4.34 -31.42 -13.12
C VAL A 80 -3.74 -30.57 -12.00
N ALA A 81 -3.21 -31.25 -10.98
CA ALA A 81 -2.50 -30.60 -9.87
C ALA A 81 -1.03 -30.36 -10.23
N PHE A 82 -0.56 -29.15 -9.99
CA PHE A 82 0.83 -28.72 -10.11
C PHE A 82 1.32 -28.21 -8.75
N GLY A 83 2.64 -28.13 -8.56
CA GLY A 83 3.19 -27.67 -7.29
C GLY A 83 2.94 -28.68 -6.16
N THR A 84 3.06 -29.96 -6.47
CA THR A 84 2.78 -31.07 -5.55
C THR A 84 3.96 -31.43 -4.67
N THR A 85 5.17 -30.97 -5.01
CA THR A 85 6.36 -31.25 -4.20
C THR A 85 6.29 -30.54 -2.86
N HIS A 86 6.60 -31.27 -1.80
CA HIS A 86 6.67 -30.71 -0.46
C HIS A 86 7.88 -31.27 0.28
N VAL A 87 8.80 -30.38 0.64
CA VAL A 87 9.93 -30.65 1.52
C VAL A 87 9.58 -30.16 2.92
N GLU A 88 9.67 -31.04 3.90
CA GLU A 88 9.31 -30.73 5.28
C GLU A 88 10.45 -30.03 6.03
N GLU A 89 10.11 -29.14 6.96
CA GLU A 89 11.08 -28.57 7.88
C GLU A 89 11.66 -29.65 8.81
N GLY A 90 12.96 -29.59 9.07
CA GLY A 90 13.68 -30.60 9.85
C GLY A 90 14.06 -31.86 9.07
N SER A 91 13.62 -32.00 7.81
CA SER A 91 14.11 -33.06 6.92
C SER A 91 15.55 -32.79 6.46
N GLU A 92 16.18 -33.78 5.83
CA GLU A 92 17.49 -33.65 5.19
C GLU A 92 17.31 -33.85 3.69
N ILE A 93 17.86 -32.93 2.90
CA ILE A 93 17.92 -33.04 1.43
C ILE A 93 19.36 -33.20 0.98
N THR A 94 19.56 -33.79 -0.18
CA THR A 94 20.86 -33.95 -0.82
C THR A 94 20.90 -33.08 -2.08
N VAL A 95 21.93 -32.26 -2.21
CA VAL A 95 22.20 -31.44 -3.40
C VAL A 95 23.66 -31.57 -3.76
N SER A 96 23.96 -32.02 -4.98
CA SER A 96 25.32 -32.29 -5.48
C SER A 96 26.15 -33.14 -4.51
N GLY A 97 25.54 -34.19 -3.96
CA GLY A 97 26.17 -35.10 -2.98
C GLY A 97 26.33 -34.52 -1.57
N LYS A 98 25.97 -33.26 -1.32
CA LYS A 98 26.00 -32.65 0.01
C LYS A 98 24.63 -32.77 0.69
N LYS A 99 24.63 -33.36 1.88
CA LYS A 99 23.47 -33.43 2.77
C LYS A 99 23.27 -32.09 3.48
N LEU A 100 22.06 -31.56 3.44
CA LEU A 100 21.68 -30.27 4.00
C LEU A 100 20.40 -30.45 4.84
N PRO A 101 20.44 -30.19 6.16
CA PRO A 101 19.23 -30.11 6.96
C PRO A 101 18.40 -28.89 6.54
N VAL A 102 17.09 -29.09 6.42
CA VAL A 102 16.11 -28.05 6.08
C VAL A 102 15.74 -27.30 7.35
N LEU A 103 16.31 -26.11 7.53
CA LEU A 103 16.17 -25.30 8.74
C LEU A 103 14.83 -24.57 8.80
N LEU A 104 14.22 -24.31 7.64
CA LEU A 104 12.91 -23.69 7.48
C LEU A 104 12.31 -24.16 6.15
N SER A 105 11.03 -24.53 6.18
CA SER A 105 10.25 -24.84 4.98
C SER A 105 9.16 -23.80 4.76
N MET A 106 9.22 -23.10 3.63
CA MET A 106 8.29 -22.05 3.25
C MET A 106 7.31 -22.57 2.20
N SER A 107 6.01 -22.25 2.34
CA SER A 107 4.97 -22.70 1.41
C SER A 107 3.94 -21.59 1.14
N GLY A 108 3.04 -21.81 0.18
CA GLY A 108 1.98 -20.85 -0.13
C GLY A 108 2.52 -19.47 -0.55
N TYR A 109 1.99 -18.40 0.05
CA TYR A 109 2.33 -17.01 -0.26
C TYR A 109 3.33 -16.39 0.72
N ASP A 110 4.14 -17.20 1.43
CA ASP A 110 5.11 -16.74 2.43
C ASP A 110 6.34 -15.99 1.86
N GLY A 111 6.20 -15.42 0.67
CA GLY A 111 7.25 -14.81 -0.14
C GLY A 111 7.83 -15.77 -1.17
N TYR A 112 8.42 -15.20 -2.21
CA TYR A 112 9.20 -15.92 -3.21
C TYR A 112 10.51 -15.19 -3.49
N PHE A 113 11.46 -15.93 -4.05
CA PHE A 113 12.76 -15.39 -4.45
C PHE A 113 12.83 -15.36 -5.98
N SER A 114 13.31 -14.24 -6.51
CA SER A 114 13.49 -14.02 -7.94
C SER A 114 14.71 -13.14 -8.17
N VAL A 115 15.21 -13.16 -9.40
CA VAL A 115 16.25 -12.25 -9.87
C VAL A 115 15.62 -11.20 -10.77
N GLY A 116 15.84 -9.93 -10.45
CA GLY A 116 15.29 -8.82 -11.23
C GLY A 116 13.76 -8.85 -11.34
N ASN A 117 13.24 -8.55 -12.54
CA ASN A 117 11.80 -8.48 -12.82
C ASN A 117 11.29 -9.69 -13.61
N SER A 118 11.95 -10.84 -13.50
CA SER A 118 11.61 -12.07 -14.23
C SER A 118 10.34 -12.77 -13.71
N GLY A 119 9.73 -12.23 -12.66
CA GLY A 119 8.58 -12.81 -11.99
C GLY A 119 8.93 -14.05 -11.15
N PHE A 120 7.90 -14.74 -10.69
CA PHE A 120 8.02 -15.96 -9.92
C PHE A 120 8.02 -17.19 -10.84
N ILE A 121 9.02 -18.06 -10.69
CA ILE A 121 9.09 -19.34 -11.39
C ILE A 121 8.64 -20.43 -10.41
N ASN A 122 7.54 -21.12 -10.72
CA ASN A 122 6.99 -22.12 -9.82
C ASN A 122 7.90 -23.34 -9.71
N GLY A 123 8.16 -23.79 -8.49
CA GLY A 123 9.09 -24.89 -8.24
C GLY A 123 9.64 -24.90 -6.81
N VAL A 124 10.57 -25.82 -6.59
CA VAL A 124 11.33 -25.91 -5.34
C VAL A 124 12.53 -24.99 -5.42
N GLN A 125 12.63 -24.05 -4.48
CA GLN A 125 13.80 -23.19 -4.33
C GLN A 125 14.58 -23.64 -3.10
N VAL A 126 15.86 -23.97 -3.29
CA VAL A 126 16.81 -24.29 -2.22
C VAL A 126 17.70 -23.08 -1.99
N LEU A 127 17.65 -22.54 -0.78
CA LEU A 127 18.35 -21.33 -0.38
C LEU A 127 19.51 -21.70 0.53
N VAL A 128 20.72 -21.32 0.13
CA VAL A 128 21.98 -21.66 0.79
C VAL A 128 22.86 -20.42 0.98
N SER A 129 23.93 -20.58 1.75
CA SER A 129 25.01 -19.59 1.81
C SER A 129 25.80 -19.56 0.49
N ASP A 130 26.13 -18.35 0.05
CA ASP A 130 27.07 -18.08 -1.04
C ASP A 130 28.42 -18.84 -0.87
N ARG A 131 28.85 -19.08 0.37
CA ARG A 131 30.07 -19.84 0.72
C ARG A 131 30.07 -21.27 0.19
N ILE A 132 28.90 -21.89 0.06
CA ILE A 132 28.77 -23.27 -0.42
C ILE A 132 28.16 -23.35 -1.82
N TYR A 133 27.58 -22.26 -2.31
CA TYR A 133 26.85 -22.23 -3.57
C TYR A 133 27.71 -22.68 -4.76
N SER A 134 28.93 -22.15 -4.90
CA SER A 134 29.82 -22.52 -6.02
C SER A 134 30.23 -23.99 -6.00
N GLY A 135 30.36 -24.58 -4.81
CA GLY A 135 30.61 -26.01 -4.65
C GLY A 135 29.41 -26.89 -5.02
N LEU A 136 28.19 -26.37 -4.92
CA LEU A 136 26.97 -27.09 -5.30
C LEU A 136 26.66 -26.96 -6.79
N THR A 137 26.79 -25.76 -7.36
CA THR A 137 26.31 -25.44 -8.71
C THR A 137 27.42 -25.39 -9.76
N GLY A 138 28.69 -25.27 -9.34
CA GLY A 138 29.81 -24.97 -10.22
C GLY A 138 29.85 -23.52 -10.72
N MET A 139 28.95 -22.66 -10.24
CA MET A 139 28.85 -21.24 -10.63
C MET A 139 29.36 -20.33 -9.52
N ASP A 140 30.14 -19.30 -9.87
CA ASP A 140 30.75 -18.35 -8.92
C ASP A 140 30.26 -16.91 -9.10
N THR A 141 29.31 -16.69 -10.02
CA THR A 141 28.83 -15.37 -10.39
C THR A 141 27.62 -14.97 -9.55
N TYR A 142 27.53 -13.69 -9.19
CA TYR A 142 26.35 -13.10 -8.56
C TYR A 142 25.37 -12.63 -9.61
N ALA A 143 24.11 -13.03 -9.46
CA ALA A 143 23.02 -12.67 -10.35
C ALA A 143 22.46 -11.27 -10.04
N GLU A 144 22.51 -10.85 -8.78
CA GLU A 144 21.99 -9.54 -8.36
C GLU A 144 22.74 -8.99 -7.14
N LEU A 145 22.99 -7.68 -7.19
CA LEU A 145 23.61 -6.90 -6.12
C LEU A 145 22.66 -5.76 -5.73
N ARG A 146 22.42 -5.61 -4.42
CA ARG A 146 21.60 -4.55 -3.83
C ARG A 146 22.44 -3.73 -2.86
N PRO A 147 23.24 -2.79 -3.38
CA PRO A 147 23.98 -1.86 -2.53
C PRO A 147 23.02 -0.83 -1.95
N GLU A 148 23.11 -0.62 -0.64
CA GLU A 148 22.32 0.40 0.05
C GLU A 148 23.10 1.73 0.15
N LEU A 149 22.42 2.82 -0.19
CA LEU A 149 22.96 4.17 -0.05
C LEU A 149 22.66 4.71 1.35
N LYS A 150 23.71 5.11 2.08
CA LYS A 150 23.55 5.74 3.39
C LYS A 150 22.91 7.12 3.29
N GLU A 151 22.18 7.49 4.32
CA GLU A 151 21.65 8.85 4.47
C GLU A 151 22.80 9.89 4.40
N GLY A 152 22.62 10.91 3.57
CA GLY A 152 23.61 11.97 3.36
C GLY A 152 24.80 11.62 2.45
N ALA A 153 24.84 10.43 1.85
CA ALA A 153 25.89 10.08 0.89
C ALA A 153 25.74 10.83 -0.45
N ASP A 154 26.86 11.03 -1.15
CA ASP A 154 26.86 11.65 -2.49
C ASP A 154 26.25 10.69 -3.52
N ARG A 155 25.04 11.03 -3.96
CA ARG A 155 24.26 10.25 -4.91
C ARG A 155 24.90 10.19 -6.29
N ILE A 156 25.47 11.31 -6.76
CA ILE A 156 26.05 11.38 -8.11
C ILE A 156 27.29 10.49 -8.17
N ALA A 157 28.12 10.55 -7.13
CA ALA A 157 29.29 9.68 -7.02
C ALA A 157 28.89 8.18 -6.94
N PHE A 158 27.81 7.87 -6.23
CA PHE A 158 27.30 6.50 -6.12
C PHE A 158 26.76 5.97 -7.46
N ASP A 159 25.94 6.74 -8.17
CA ASP A 159 25.40 6.35 -9.47
C ASP A 159 26.53 6.14 -10.49
N GLN A 160 27.55 7.02 -10.49
CA GLN A 160 28.74 6.85 -11.33
C GLN A 160 29.52 5.57 -11.00
N ALA A 161 29.64 5.21 -9.72
CA ALA A 161 30.29 3.98 -9.30
C ALA A 161 29.50 2.73 -9.73
N LEU A 162 28.17 2.76 -9.64
CA LEU A 162 27.30 1.68 -10.12
C LEU A 162 27.34 1.53 -11.63
N GLU A 163 27.29 2.64 -12.38
CA GLU A 163 27.44 2.60 -13.84
C GLU A 163 28.79 2.03 -14.25
N ALA A 164 29.87 2.45 -13.59
CA ALA A 164 31.21 1.92 -13.84
C ALA A 164 31.27 0.41 -13.55
N LEU A 165 30.62 -0.05 -12.47
CA LEU A 165 30.52 -1.48 -12.15
C LEU A 165 29.74 -2.24 -13.21
N GLY A 166 28.58 -1.74 -13.62
CA GLY A 166 27.73 -2.37 -14.64
C GLY A 166 28.40 -2.49 -16.00
N ARG A 167 29.25 -1.52 -16.38
CA ARG A 167 30.02 -1.58 -17.63
C ARG A 167 31.10 -2.68 -17.65
N ARG A 168 31.49 -3.23 -16.50
CA ARG A 168 32.51 -4.30 -16.43
C ARG A 168 31.99 -5.63 -16.98
N ILE A 169 30.67 -5.87 -16.91
CA ILE A 169 30.05 -7.13 -17.31
C ILE A 169 28.91 -6.80 -18.29
N PRO A 170 29.06 -7.13 -19.59
CA PRO A 170 28.01 -6.93 -20.57
C PRO A 170 26.70 -7.60 -20.14
N GLY A 171 25.58 -6.89 -20.28
CA GLY A 171 24.26 -7.37 -19.86
C GLY A 171 23.87 -7.00 -18.42
N THR A 172 24.75 -6.36 -17.65
CA THR A 172 24.38 -5.84 -16.31
C THR A 172 23.47 -4.63 -16.45
N VAL A 173 22.29 -4.71 -15.85
CA VAL A 173 21.32 -3.61 -15.79
C VAL A 173 21.32 -3.04 -14.37
N THR A 174 21.41 -1.72 -14.26
CA THR A 174 21.27 -1.02 -12.97
C THR A 174 19.87 -0.44 -12.87
N VAL A 175 19.18 -0.74 -11.78
CA VAL A 175 17.84 -0.22 -11.48
C VAL A 175 17.90 0.52 -10.15
N SER A 176 17.43 1.76 -10.12
CA SER A 176 17.38 2.56 -8.90
C SER A 176 15.98 2.55 -8.31
N TYR A 177 15.78 1.80 -7.22
CA TYR A 177 14.51 1.78 -6.49
C TYR A 177 14.07 3.17 -6.02
N GLU A 178 14.99 4.05 -5.58
CA GLU A 178 14.62 5.43 -5.20
C GLU A 178 14.02 6.24 -6.37
N GLN A 179 14.45 5.99 -7.62
CA GLN A 179 13.88 6.71 -8.76
C GLN A 179 12.45 6.24 -9.04
N THR A 180 12.22 4.93 -8.92
CA THR A 180 10.90 4.33 -9.00
C THR A 180 10.01 4.83 -7.86
N ASP A 181 10.50 4.88 -6.62
CA ASP A 181 9.78 5.40 -5.46
C ASP A 181 9.41 6.88 -5.66
N ARG A 182 10.35 7.72 -6.12
CA ARG A 182 10.06 9.13 -6.45
C ARG A 182 8.98 9.27 -7.53
N GLN A 183 9.01 8.44 -8.58
CA GLN A 183 7.98 8.46 -9.61
C GLN A 183 6.60 8.08 -9.05
N PHE A 184 6.55 7.10 -8.14
CA PHE A 184 5.32 6.75 -7.44
C PHE A 184 4.85 7.88 -6.52
N GLU A 185 5.74 8.49 -5.74
CA GLU A 185 5.42 9.64 -4.89
C GLU A 185 4.88 10.83 -5.69
N GLU A 186 5.49 11.15 -6.84
CA GLU A 186 5.03 12.21 -7.73
C GLU A 186 3.63 11.90 -8.31
N SER A 187 3.40 10.66 -8.75
CA SER A 187 2.10 10.21 -9.25
C SER A 187 1.03 10.27 -8.17
N GLU A 188 1.34 9.81 -6.95
CA GLU A 188 0.45 9.91 -5.80
C GLU A 188 0.13 11.36 -5.46
N ALA A 189 1.12 12.25 -5.49
CA ALA A 189 0.91 13.68 -5.24
C ALA A 189 -0.03 14.30 -6.28
N GLN A 190 0.11 13.94 -7.56
CA GLN A 190 -0.79 14.40 -8.63
C GLN A 190 -2.22 13.91 -8.43
N ILE A 191 -2.41 12.62 -8.15
CA ILE A 191 -3.74 12.04 -7.89
C ILE A 191 -4.37 12.71 -6.66
N ARG A 192 -3.58 12.92 -5.59
CA ARG A 192 -4.03 13.56 -4.37
C ARG A 192 -4.44 15.02 -4.61
N LEU A 193 -3.67 15.76 -5.40
CA LEU A 193 -4.01 17.13 -5.79
C LEU A 193 -5.34 17.19 -6.55
N LEU A 194 -5.53 16.30 -7.54
CA LEU A 194 -6.77 16.20 -8.29
C LEU A 194 -7.96 15.85 -7.39
N ALA A 195 -7.78 14.89 -6.48
CA ALA A 195 -8.81 14.48 -5.53
C ALA A 195 -9.22 15.63 -4.60
N TRP A 196 -8.25 16.36 -4.01
CA TRP A 196 -8.54 17.54 -3.20
C TRP A 196 -9.22 18.65 -4.00
N GLY A 197 -8.83 18.85 -5.26
CA GLY A 197 -9.48 19.78 -6.16
C GLY A 197 -10.95 19.44 -6.39
N LEU A 198 -11.25 18.16 -6.64
CA LEU A 198 -12.63 17.69 -6.82
C LEU A 198 -13.46 17.79 -5.53
N ILE A 199 -12.88 17.42 -4.38
CA ILE A 199 -13.52 17.55 -3.07
C ILE A 199 -13.87 19.02 -2.81
N LEU A 200 -12.94 19.94 -3.07
CA LEU A 200 -13.18 21.38 -2.93
C LEU A 200 -14.29 21.86 -3.86
N PHE A 201 -14.29 21.41 -5.11
CA PHE A 201 -15.29 21.79 -6.11
C PHE A 201 -16.71 21.31 -5.72
N ILE A 202 -16.85 20.04 -5.35
CA ILE A 202 -18.12 19.47 -4.86
C ILE A 202 -18.55 20.17 -3.56
N GLY A 203 -17.60 20.44 -2.66
CA GLY A 203 -17.85 21.20 -1.44
C GLY A 203 -18.39 22.60 -1.72
N LEU A 204 -17.84 23.32 -2.70
CA LEU A 204 -18.30 24.64 -3.11
C LEU A 204 -19.74 24.59 -3.67
N ILE A 205 -20.04 23.60 -4.51
CA ILE A 205 -21.40 23.36 -5.03
C ILE A 205 -22.37 23.12 -3.86
N GLY A 206 -21.96 22.32 -2.87
CA GLY A 206 -22.74 22.07 -1.65
C GLY A 206 -23.00 23.33 -0.85
N ILE A 207 -21.97 24.16 -0.63
CA ILE A 207 -22.11 25.45 0.08
C ILE A 207 -23.07 26.38 -0.66
N LEU A 208 -22.94 26.49 -1.99
CA LEU A 208 -23.85 27.30 -2.81
C LEU A 208 -25.30 26.80 -2.71
N ASN A 209 -25.50 25.49 -2.69
CA ASN A 209 -26.82 24.89 -2.51
C ASN A 209 -27.44 25.26 -1.16
N ILE A 210 -26.66 25.22 -0.08
CA ILE A 210 -27.09 25.64 1.26
C ILE A 210 -27.46 27.12 1.27
N ILE A 211 -26.60 27.99 0.71
CA ILE A 211 -26.88 29.44 0.64
C ILE A 211 -28.21 29.69 -0.08
N ASN A 212 -28.42 29.05 -1.24
CA ASN A 212 -29.65 29.21 -2.01
C ASN A 212 -30.89 28.71 -1.26
N THR A 213 -30.76 27.60 -0.54
CA THR A 213 -31.84 27.01 0.25
C THR A 213 -32.22 27.90 1.42
N VAL A 214 -31.23 28.36 2.20
CA VAL A 214 -31.43 29.28 3.32
C VAL A 214 -32.01 30.60 2.83
N TYR A 215 -31.49 31.16 1.73
CA TYR A 215 -32.01 32.39 1.14
C TYR A 215 -33.49 32.25 0.78
N THR A 216 -33.86 31.16 0.11
CA THR A 216 -35.25 30.88 -0.27
C THR A 216 -36.15 30.73 0.95
N ASN A 217 -35.71 30.00 1.98
CA ASN A 217 -36.47 29.81 3.23
C ASN A 217 -36.71 31.14 3.96
N ILE A 218 -35.70 32.02 4.02
CA ILE A 218 -35.89 33.34 4.63
C ILE A 218 -36.84 34.21 3.79
N HIS A 219 -36.71 34.18 2.47
CA HIS A 219 -37.55 34.99 1.59
C HIS A 219 -39.02 34.59 1.66
N THR A 220 -39.34 33.30 1.78
CA THR A 220 -40.73 32.84 1.93
C THR A 220 -41.33 33.19 3.29
N ARG A 221 -40.50 33.40 4.32
CA ARG A 221 -40.92 33.78 5.68
C ARG A 221 -40.66 35.26 6.02
N ILE A 222 -40.41 36.10 5.03
CA ILE A 222 -40.01 37.49 5.26
C ILE A 222 -41.06 38.30 6.02
N THR A 223 -42.34 38.01 5.77
CA THR A 223 -43.49 38.66 6.43
C THR A 223 -43.59 38.26 7.90
N GLU A 224 -43.44 36.96 8.21
CA GLU A 224 -43.40 36.45 9.58
C GLU A 224 -42.25 37.09 10.37
N ILE A 225 -41.07 37.21 9.75
CA ILE A 225 -39.89 37.87 10.34
C ILE A 225 -40.16 39.36 10.55
N GLY A 226 -40.82 40.03 9.60
CA GLY A 226 -41.25 41.43 9.72
C GLY A 226 -42.19 41.67 10.91
N ILE A 227 -43.18 40.79 11.08
CA ILE A 227 -44.13 40.83 12.22
C ILE A 227 -43.40 40.60 13.55
N GLN A 228 -42.50 39.62 13.62
CA GLN A 228 -41.70 39.36 14.83
C GLN A 228 -40.79 40.55 15.19
N ARG A 229 -40.19 41.21 14.19
CA ARG A 229 -39.40 42.43 14.39
C ARG A 229 -40.27 43.60 14.86
N ALA A 230 -41.50 43.74 14.35
CA ALA A 230 -42.45 44.77 14.77
C ALA A 230 -42.93 44.57 16.23
N MET A 231 -43.04 43.32 16.68
CA MET A 231 -43.32 42.98 18.09
C MET A 231 -42.12 43.16 19.03
N GLY A 232 -40.96 43.60 18.52
CA GLY A 232 -39.78 43.93 19.33
C GLY A 232 -38.65 42.89 19.31
N MET A 233 -38.67 41.91 18.40
CA MET A 233 -37.55 40.97 18.27
C MET A 233 -36.29 41.69 17.77
N SER A 234 -35.19 41.57 18.52
CA SER A 234 -33.91 42.15 18.12
C SER A 234 -33.26 41.40 16.95
N VAL A 235 -32.48 42.12 16.14
CA VAL A 235 -31.72 41.54 15.01
C VAL A 235 -30.75 40.45 15.47
N GLY A 236 -30.20 40.58 16.68
CA GLY A 236 -29.34 39.57 17.28
C GLY A 236 -30.08 38.28 17.67
N SER A 237 -31.34 38.38 18.09
CA SER A 237 -32.18 37.21 18.37
C SER A 237 -32.52 36.47 17.07
N LEU A 238 -32.84 37.21 16.00
CA LEU A 238 -33.01 36.64 14.66
C LEU A 238 -31.74 35.91 14.21
N PHE A 239 -30.57 36.54 14.40
CA PHE A 239 -29.28 35.95 14.02
C PHE A 239 -29.01 34.63 14.75
N ARG A 240 -29.33 34.57 16.05
CA ARG A 240 -29.14 33.37 16.86
C ARG A 240 -30.02 32.21 16.39
N VAL A 241 -31.28 32.46 16.01
CA VAL A 241 -32.20 31.42 15.53
C VAL A 241 -31.66 30.74 14.28
N PHE A 242 -31.27 31.53 13.27
CA PHE A 242 -30.74 30.97 12.03
C PHE A 242 -29.35 30.35 12.19
N LEU A 243 -28.51 30.87 13.09
CA LEU A 243 -27.23 30.24 13.41
C LEU A 243 -27.43 28.83 14.01
N TRP A 244 -28.43 28.68 14.89
CA TRP A 244 -28.82 27.37 15.39
C TRP A 244 -29.34 26.45 14.28
N GLU A 245 -30.16 26.97 13.38
CA GLU A 245 -30.65 26.22 12.21
C GLU A 245 -29.49 25.71 11.33
N GLY A 246 -28.51 26.58 11.02
CA GLY A 246 -27.29 26.21 10.31
C GLY A 246 -26.44 25.17 11.05
N PHE A 247 -26.32 25.29 12.38
CA PHE A 247 -25.66 24.29 13.21
C PHE A 247 -26.39 22.94 13.18
N TYR A 248 -27.72 22.93 13.26
CA TYR A 248 -28.52 21.71 13.15
C TYR A 248 -28.31 21.03 11.79
N TYR A 249 -28.33 21.77 10.69
CA TYR A 249 -28.05 21.21 9.37
C TYR A 249 -26.62 20.66 9.28
N GLY A 250 -25.63 21.43 9.72
CA GLY A 250 -24.23 21.00 9.74
C GLY A 250 -24.00 19.74 10.58
N ARG A 251 -24.61 19.64 11.76
CA ARG A 251 -24.51 18.46 12.63
C ARG A 251 -25.09 17.22 11.95
N ASN A 252 -26.28 17.32 11.38
CA ASN A 252 -26.92 16.17 10.70
C ASN A 252 -26.12 15.77 9.45
N ALA A 253 -25.64 16.74 8.67
CA ALA A 253 -24.77 16.50 7.53
C ALA A 253 -23.47 15.81 7.94
N ALA A 254 -22.84 16.25 9.04
CA ALA A 254 -21.63 15.64 9.56
C ALA A 254 -21.85 14.18 9.99
N VAL A 255 -22.94 13.87 10.69
CA VAL A 255 -23.28 12.49 11.10
C VAL A 255 -23.50 11.60 9.87
N ILE A 256 -24.37 12.02 8.95
CA ILE A 256 -24.69 11.24 7.75
C ILE A 256 -23.46 11.09 6.86
N GLY A 257 -22.72 12.17 6.64
CA GLY A 257 -21.50 12.18 5.84
C GLY A 257 -20.39 11.32 6.43
N SER A 258 -20.24 11.29 7.75
CA SER A 258 -19.27 10.42 8.43
C SER A 258 -19.60 8.94 8.26
N ILE A 259 -20.88 8.58 8.41
CA ILE A 259 -21.35 7.20 8.20
C ILE A 259 -21.16 6.79 6.74
N ALA A 260 -21.60 7.62 5.80
CA ALA A 260 -21.48 7.35 4.37
C ALA A 260 -20.02 7.28 3.91
N GLY A 261 -19.16 8.18 4.40
CA GLY A 261 -17.72 8.19 4.09
C GLY A 261 -16.98 6.98 4.65
N TYR A 262 -17.33 6.55 5.87
CA TYR A 262 -16.79 5.32 6.45
C TYR A 262 -17.21 4.08 5.65
N LEU A 263 -18.50 3.96 5.30
CA LEU A 263 -18.98 2.87 4.44
C LEU A 263 -18.27 2.88 3.08
N GLY A 264 -18.09 4.06 2.47
CA GLY A 264 -17.32 4.20 1.23
C GLY A 264 -15.88 3.69 1.36
N THR A 265 -15.22 3.97 2.49
CA THR A 265 -13.86 3.47 2.77
C THR A 265 -13.83 1.95 2.84
N VAL A 266 -14.79 1.33 3.54
CA VAL A 266 -14.90 -0.13 3.65
C VAL A 266 -15.12 -0.77 2.27
N PHE A 267 -15.95 -0.18 1.41
CA PHE A 267 -16.15 -0.71 0.06
C PHE A 267 -14.91 -0.61 -0.83
N VAL A 268 -14.17 0.50 -0.74
CA VAL A 268 -12.92 0.68 -1.49
C VAL A 268 -11.88 -0.35 -1.03
N GLU A 269 -11.74 -0.58 0.27
CA GLU A 269 -10.81 -1.58 0.80
C GLU A 269 -11.23 -3.02 0.48
N ALA A 270 -12.53 -3.30 0.49
CA ALA A 270 -13.06 -4.59 0.08
C ALA A 270 -12.77 -4.87 -1.40
N GLY A 271 -12.88 -3.86 -2.28
CA GLY A 271 -12.50 -3.99 -3.69
C GLY A 271 -11.00 -4.18 -3.92
N ALA A 272 -10.15 -3.76 -3.00
CA ALA A 272 -8.70 -3.95 -3.08
C ALA A 272 -8.23 -5.31 -2.53
N THR A 273 -8.94 -5.87 -1.56
CA THR A 273 -8.52 -7.08 -0.82
C THR A 273 -9.40 -8.31 -1.08
N ASP A 274 -10.41 -8.19 -1.94
CA ASP A 274 -11.47 -9.19 -2.19
C ASP A 274 -12.14 -9.74 -0.92
N THR A 275 -12.02 -9.03 0.22
CA THR A 275 -12.61 -9.43 1.50
C THR A 275 -13.21 -8.22 2.21
N ILE A 276 -14.43 -8.38 2.73
CA ILE A 276 -15.07 -7.33 3.52
C ILE A 276 -14.53 -7.41 4.94
N ARG A 277 -13.68 -6.46 5.31
CA ARG A 277 -13.18 -6.27 6.68
C ARG A 277 -13.56 -4.89 7.17
N LEU A 278 -13.87 -4.80 8.47
CA LEU A 278 -14.08 -3.51 9.12
C LEU A 278 -12.72 -2.86 9.34
N THR A 279 -12.44 -1.83 8.55
CA THR A 279 -11.23 -1.01 8.65
C THR A 279 -11.20 -0.25 9.97
N ALA A 280 -10.00 0.05 10.47
CA ALA A 280 -9.83 0.95 11.59
C ALA A 280 -10.50 2.31 11.30
N VAL A 281 -11.38 2.75 12.19
CA VAL A 281 -12.15 3.99 11.99
C VAL A 281 -11.20 5.20 12.01
N PRO A 282 -11.13 6.01 10.93
CA PRO A 282 -10.24 7.17 10.86
C PRO A 282 -10.83 8.35 11.65
N VAL A 283 -10.71 8.30 12.98
CA VAL A 283 -11.35 9.26 13.90
C VAL A 283 -10.88 10.70 13.64
N VAL A 284 -9.58 10.90 13.40
CA VAL A 284 -9.01 12.25 13.19
C VAL A 284 -9.53 12.90 11.90
N PRO A 285 -9.47 12.27 10.72
CA PRO A 285 -10.07 12.81 9.50
C PRO A 285 -11.57 13.07 9.63
N ILE A 286 -12.32 12.15 10.26
CA ILE A 286 -13.78 12.30 10.47
C ILE A 286 -14.07 13.53 11.33
N ALA A 287 -13.33 13.72 12.43
CA ALA A 287 -13.50 14.86 13.31
C ALA A 287 -13.18 16.18 12.58
N CYS A 288 -12.07 16.25 11.84
CA CYS A 288 -11.71 17.42 11.05
C CYS A 288 -12.75 17.76 9.99
N ALA A 289 -13.21 16.76 9.23
CA ALA A 289 -14.23 16.94 8.19
C ALA A 289 -15.59 17.37 8.78
N SER A 290 -15.96 16.82 9.93
CA SER A 290 -17.20 17.19 10.64
C SER A 290 -17.16 18.64 11.12
N LEU A 291 -16.05 19.07 11.72
CA LEU A 291 -15.87 20.47 12.15
C LEU A 291 -15.90 21.43 10.95
N LEU A 292 -15.24 21.06 9.86
CA LEU A 292 -15.23 21.86 8.63
C LEU A 292 -16.62 21.95 8.01
N SER A 293 -17.38 20.85 7.98
CA SER A 293 -18.76 20.82 7.46
C SER A 293 -19.70 21.69 8.28
N ILE A 294 -19.65 21.58 9.62
CA ILE A 294 -20.46 22.42 10.52
C ILE A 294 -20.09 23.90 10.35
N GLY A 295 -18.79 24.21 10.31
CA GLY A 295 -18.30 25.58 10.08
C GLY A 295 -18.78 26.13 8.74
N ALA A 296 -18.68 25.35 7.67
CA ALA A 296 -19.15 25.73 6.33
C ALA A 296 -20.65 26.00 6.30
N CYS A 297 -21.48 25.18 6.97
CA CYS A 297 -22.93 25.38 7.05
C CYS A 297 -23.27 26.68 7.80
N ILE A 298 -22.63 26.94 8.93
CA ILE A 298 -22.84 28.19 9.70
C ILE A 298 -22.44 29.41 8.87
N LEU A 299 -21.27 29.37 8.22
CA LEU A 299 -20.79 30.45 7.36
C LEU A 299 -21.72 30.69 6.18
N ALA A 300 -22.21 29.63 5.54
CA ALA A 300 -23.19 29.70 4.46
C ALA A 300 -24.49 30.39 4.91
N THR A 301 -25.00 30.08 6.11
CA THR A 301 -26.20 30.72 6.67
C THR A 301 -25.99 32.19 7.04
N CYS A 302 -24.78 32.59 7.42
CA CYS A 302 -24.48 33.98 7.78
C CYS A 302 -24.60 34.96 6.60
N ILE A 303 -24.30 34.50 5.38
CA ILE A 303 -24.32 35.32 4.16
C ILE A 303 -25.72 35.91 3.87
N PRO A 304 -26.80 35.11 3.71
CA PRO A 304 -28.14 35.65 3.47
C PRO A 304 -28.64 36.46 4.66
N LEU A 305 -28.30 36.07 5.89
CA LEU A 305 -28.73 36.80 7.09
C LEU A 305 -28.23 38.24 7.15
N LYS A 306 -26.96 38.45 6.78
CA LYS A 306 -26.39 39.79 6.76
C LYS A 306 -27.13 40.69 5.77
N LYS A 307 -27.58 40.14 4.64
CA LYS A 307 -28.37 40.87 3.63
C LYS A 307 -29.74 41.29 4.18
N ILE A 308 -30.46 40.37 4.83
CA ILE A 308 -31.80 40.63 5.40
C ILE A 308 -31.75 41.53 6.64
N SER A 309 -30.71 41.44 7.47
CA SER A 309 -30.55 42.32 8.65
C SER A 309 -30.50 43.82 8.30
N ARG A 310 -30.15 44.14 7.05
CA ARG A 310 -30.08 45.50 6.50
C ARG A 310 -31.38 45.95 5.82
N MET A 311 -32.37 45.07 5.65
CA MET A 311 -33.66 45.43 5.07
C MET A 311 -34.55 46.13 6.09
N SER A 312 -35.25 47.17 5.62
CA SER A 312 -36.15 47.96 6.47
C SER A 312 -37.43 47.16 6.81
N ILE A 313 -38.04 47.49 7.95
CA ILE A 313 -39.27 46.83 8.42
C ILE A 313 -40.42 47.11 7.44
N VAL A 314 -40.46 48.30 6.85
CA VAL A 314 -41.49 48.71 5.88
C VAL A 314 -41.37 47.90 4.58
N GLU A 315 -40.17 47.79 4.00
CA GLU A 315 -39.94 46.95 2.80
C GLU A 315 -40.28 45.46 3.03
N SER A 316 -40.13 44.97 4.26
CA SER A 316 -40.42 43.57 4.59
C SER A 316 -41.94 43.27 4.67
N ILE A 317 -42.75 44.32 4.89
CA ILE A 317 -44.23 44.22 5.00
C ILE A 317 -44.89 44.62 3.66
N GLU A 318 -44.28 45.54 2.91
CA GLU A 318 -44.79 46.07 1.63
C GLU A 318 -44.57 45.12 0.44
N ALA A 319 -43.69 44.11 0.57
CA ALA A 319 -43.42 43.10 -0.46
C ALA A 319 -44.59 42.12 -0.77
N VAL A 320 -45.82 42.46 -0.38
CA VAL A 320 -47.05 41.66 -0.56
C VAL A 320 -48.06 42.34 -1.53
N GLU A 321 -47.75 43.49 -2.12
CA GLU A 321 -48.47 43.97 -3.32
C GLU A 321 -47.78 43.55 -4.63
#